data_AF-A0A0G1N4Q1-F1
#
_entry.id   AF-A0A0G1N4Q1-F1
#
_cell.length_a   1.000
_cell.length_b   1.000
_cell.length_c   1.000
_cell.angle_alpha   90.00
_cell.angle_beta   90.00
_cell.angle_gamma   90.00
#
_symmetry.space_group_name_H-M   'P 1'
#
loop_
_entity.id
_entity.type
_entity.pdbx_description
1 polymer ?
#
loop_
_entity_poly.entity_id
_entity_poly.type
_entity_poly.pdbx_seq_one_letter_code
_entity_poly.pdbx_strand_id
1 'polypeptide(L)'
;MRTLLPPSVFRLEILSGLLLRKVLLTVDFLLTWSLHVSPPCGRIPVMGKASKGPRQSFGLKCGVCSKFNYITMRNKLNTVEKLVLSKYCPTCKKHTEHKESKKLK
;
A
#
# COMPACT_ATOMS: atom_id res chain seq x y z
N MET A 1 -42.82 5.38 -26.31
CA MET A 1 -44.02 4.75 -26.91
C MET A 1 -44.81 4.10 -25.79
N ARG A 2 -46.08 4.47 -25.66
CA ARG A 2 -47.08 3.76 -24.83
C ARG A 2 -47.10 2.29 -25.29
N THR A 3 -47.34 1.29 -24.46
CA THR A 3 -48.51 1.03 -23.59
C THR A 3 -48.12 -0.18 -22.70
N LEU A 4 -48.70 -0.54 -21.55
CA LEU A 4 -50.11 -0.60 -21.15
C LEU A 4 -50.19 -0.55 -19.60
N LEU A 5 -50.90 0.45 -19.11
CA LEU A 5 -51.76 0.38 -17.93
C LEU A 5 -53.14 -0.14 -18.42
N PRO A 6 -54.18 -0.43 -17.59
CA PRO A 6 -54.30 -0.60 -16.13
C PRO A 6 -55.35 -1.73 -15.80
N PRO A 7 -56.35 -1.54 -14.90
CA PRO A 7 -56.39 -1.52 -13.43
C PRO A 7 -57.39 -2.56 -12.89
N SER A 8 -57.58 -2.61 -11.56
CA SER A 8 -58.73 -3.26 -10.89
C SER A 8 -58.71 -4.78 -11.05
N VAL A 9 -58.56 -5.57 -10.00
CA VAL A 9 -59.60 -5.94 -9.03
C VAL A 9 -58.86 -6.78 -7.99
N PHE A 10 -59.30 -6.71 -6.73
CA PHE A 10 -58.91 -7.52 -5.56
C PHE A 10 -58.21 -6.69 -4.47
N ARG A 11 -58.93 -5.75 -3.83
CA ARG A 11 -59.94 -6.00 -2.78
C ARG A 11 -59.23 -6.40 -1.48
N LEU A 12 -58.79 -5.39 -0.72
CA LEU A 12 -59.41 -4.92 0.53
C LEU A 12 -59.29 -5.91 1.70
N GLU A 13 -58.58 -5.42 2.72
CA GLU A 13 -58.72 -5.71 4.15
C GLU A 13 -58.49 -7.14 4.65
N ILE A 14 -57.32 -7.32 5.29
CA ILE A 14 -57.14 -7.93 6.62
C ILE A 14 -55.65 -7.70 6.98
N LEU A 15 -55.36 -7.22 8.20
CA LEU A 15 -54.04 -6.98 8.84
C LEU A 15 -53.54 -5.53 8.96
N SER A 16 -54.45 -4.64 9.36
CA SER A 16 -54.23 -3.36 10.04
C SER A 16 -53.60 -3.50 11.46
N GLY A 17 -52.54 -4.30 11.63
CA GLY A 17 -52.01 -4.60 12.98
C GLY A 17 -50.50 -4.79 13.12
N LEU A 18 -49.72 -4.75 12.03
CA LEU A 18 -48.29 -5.08 12.07
C LEU A 18 -47.36 -3.94 11.65
N LEU A 19 -47.87 -2.71 11.58
CA LEU A 19 -47.17 -1.54 11.03
C LEU A 19 -46.77 -0.49 12.09
N LEU A 20 -47.05 -0.71 13.38
CA LEU A 20 -46.68 0.24 14.45
C LEU A 20 -45.59 -0.23 15.43
N ARG A 21 -44.98 -1.40 15.21
CA ARG A 21 -43.84 -1.89 16.01
C ARG A 21 -42.51 -2.00 15.26
N LYS A 22 -42.49 -1.76 13.95
CA LYS A 22 -41.26 -1.81 13.13
C LYS A 22 -40.52 -0.48 12.98
N VAL A 23 -41.07 0.62 13.49
CA VAL A 23 -40.43 1.95 13.35
C VAL A 23 -39.43 2.27 14.48
N LEU A 24 -39.44 1.53 15.60
CA LEU A 24 -38.63 1.89 16.78
C LEU A 24 -37.31 1.10 16.97
N LEU A 25 -37.01 0.07 16.17
CA LEU A 25 -35.75 -0.70 16.33
C LEU A 25 -34.68 -0.39 15.26
N THR A 26 -34.99 0.43 14.27
CA THR A 26 -34.05 0.82 13.21
C THR A 26 -33.28 2.10 13.52
N VAL A 27 -33.66 2.85 14.56
CA VAL A 27 -32.98 4.10 14.96
C VAL A 27 -31.85 3.89 15.97
N ASP A 28 -31.85 2.80 16.75
CA ASP A 28 -30.77 2.51 17.70
C ASP A 28 -29.55 1.85 17.05
N PHE A 29 -29.73 1.13 15.94
CA PHE A 29 -28.63 0.44 15.24
C PHE A 29 -27.71 1.41 14.48
N LEU A 30 -28.22 2.61 14.15
CA LEU A 30 -27.43 3.66 13.47
C LEU A 30 -26.73 4.61 14.45
N LEU A 31 -27.25 4.79 15.67
CA LEU A 31 -26.58 5.63 16.67
C LEU A 31 -25.48 4.87 17.45
N THR A 32 -25.62 3.57 17.71
CA THR A 32 -24.56 2.80 18.39
C THR A 32 -23.46 2.25 17.46
N TRP A 33 -23.69 2.19 16.14
CA TRP A 33 -22.63 1.91 15.14
C TRP A 33 -21.81 3.16 14.76
N SER A 34 -21.91 4.26 15.51
CA SER A 34 -21.04 5.44 15.31
C SER A 34 -19.89 5.54 16.34
N LEU A 35 -19.82 4.66 17.34
CA LEU A 35 -18.83 4.74 18.44
C LEU A 35 -17.87 3.53 18.58
N HIS A 36 -17.96 2.54 17.69
CA HIS A 36 -17.04 1.39 17.64
C HIS A 36 -16.90 1.04 16.15
N VAL A 37 -15.92 1.53 15.39
CA VAL A 37 -14.50 1.16 15.43
C VAL A 37 -13.73 2.27 14.72
N SER A 38 -13.22 3.25 15.47
CA SER A 38 -12.08 4.04 14.99
C SER A 38 -10.83 3.22 15.29
N PRO A 39 -10.13 2.66 14.28
CA PRO A 39 -8.88 1.98 14.53
C PRO A 39 -7.91 2.98 15.19
N PRO A 40 -7.26 2.63 16.31
CA PRO A 40 -6.28 3.52 16.92
C PRO A 40 -5.18 3.79 15.90
N CYS A 41 -5.05 5.07 15.51
CA CYS A 41 -3.88 5.59 14.83
C CYS A 41 -2.65 5.23 15.67
N GLY A 42 -1.94 4.15 15.33
CA GLY A 42 -0.77 3.76 16.11
C GLY A 42 -0.20 2.35 15.92
N ARG A 43 -0.81 1.46 15.14
CA ARG A 43 -0.22 0.13 14.89
C ARG A 43 -0.15 -0.16 13.39
N ILE A 44 0.99 0.15 12.80
CA ILE A 44 1.34 -0.30 11.45
C ILE A 44 1.41 -1.84 11.51
N PRO A 45 0.57 -2.60 10.78
CA PRO A 45 0.70 -4.04 10.73
C PRO A 45 2.02 -4.39 10.04
N VAL A 46 2.88 -5.16 10.71
CA VAL A 46 4.14 -5.63 10.14
C VAL A 46 3.79 -6.71 9.12
N MET A 47 3.54 -6.31 7.86
CA MET A 47 3.34 -7.28 6.78
C MET A 47 4.58 -8.17 6.68
N GLY A 48 4.34 -9.49 6.67
CA GLY A 48 5.39 -10.50 6.56
C GLY A 48 6.29 -10.24 5.35
N LYS A 49 7.59 -10.50 5.51
CA LYS A 49 8.61 -10.31 4.46
C LYS A 49 8.23 -11.11 3.22
N ALA A 50 7.93 -10.42 2.12
CA ALA A 50 7.92 -11.01 0.79
C ALA A 50 9.31 -11.57 0.45
N SER A 51 9.34 -12.71 -0.26
CA SER A 51 10.59 -13.32 -0.71
C SER A 51 11.37 -12.32 -1.56
N LYS A 52 12.60 -12.04 -1.14
CA LYS A 52 13.48 -11.11 -1.86
C LYS A 52 13.88 -11.79 -3.17
N GLY A 53 13.45 -11.23 -4.30
CA GLY A 53 13.87 -11.67 -5.63
C GLY A 53 15.40 -11.55 -5.83
N PRO A 54 15.93 -11.80 -7.04
CA PRO A 54 17.37 -11.88 -7.34
C PRO A 54 18.17 -10.57 -7.19
N ARG A 55 17.60 -9.55 -6.53
CA ARG A 55 18.22 -8.25 -6.27
C ARG A 55 19.27 -8.38 -5.17
N GLN A 56 20.50 -7.99 -5.49
CA GLN A 56 21.58 -7.92 -4.52
C GLN A 56 21.95 -6.48 -4.21
N SER A 57 22.16 -6.20 -2.94
CA SER A 57 22.83 -4.98 -2.49
C SER A 57 24.33 -5.06 -2.77
N PHE A 58 24.90 -3.95 -3.21
CA PHE A 58 26.34 -3.76 -3.39
C PHE A 58 26.68 -2.33 -2.99
N GLY A 59 27.94 -2.14 -2.57
CA GLY A 59 28.48 -0.84 -2.23
C GLY A 59 29.14 -0.18 -3.45
N LEU A 60 29.00 1.13 -3.56
CA LEU A 60 29.78 1.96 -4.48
C LEU A 60 31.03 2.48 -3.76
N LYS A 61 32.19 1.98 -4.20
CA LYS A 61 33.50 2.39 -3.68
C LYS A 61 34.05 3.54 -4.51
N CYS A 62 34.39 4.65 -3.87
CA CYS A 62 35.04 5.78 -4.53
C CYS A 62 36.45 5.40 -5.00
N GLY A 63 36.81 5.75 -6.24
CA GLY A 63 38.17 5.51 -6.77
C GLY A 63 39.28 6.28 -6.06
N VAL A 64 38.98 7.43 -5.45
CA VAL A 64 39.99 8.33 -4.87
C VAL A 64 40.23 8.05 -3.38
N CYS A 65 39.18 8.07 -2.56
CA CYS A 65 39.31 7.83 -1.12
C CYS A 65 39.09 6.39 -0.70
N SER A 66 38.73 5.48 -1.62
CA SER A 66 38.44 4.07 -1.35
C SER A 66 37.33 3.82 -0.32
N LYS A 67 36.56 4.84 0.09
CA LYS A 67 35.44 4.72 1.02
C LYS A 67 34.18 4.23 0.29
N PHE A 68 33.37 3.47 1.03
CA PHE A 68 32.03 3.04 0.61
C PHE A 68 31.03 4.11 1.03
N ASN A 69 30.45 4.83 0.06
CA ASN A 69 29.56 5.97 0.35
C ASN A 69 28.08 5.67 0.08
N TYR A 70 27.79 4.72 -0.82
CA TYR A 70 26.42 4.42 -1.24
C TYR A 70 26.17 2.93 -1.29
N ILE A 71 24.96 2.54 -0.91
CA ILE A 71 24.43 1.18 -1.00
C ILE A 71 23.30 1.21 -2.02
N THR A 72 23.45 0.43 -3.08
CA THR A 72 22.46 0.33 -4.15
C THR A 72 22.10 -1.13 -4.38
N MET A 73 20.94 -1.39 -4.96
CA MET A 73 20.51 -2.73 -5.31
C MET A 73 20.52 -2.91 -6.83
N ARG A 74 21.11 -4.01 -7.30
CA ARG A 74 21.12 -4.38 -8.71
C ARG A 74 20.59 -5.79 -8.85
N ASN A 75 19.93 -6.03 -9.98
CA ASN A 75 19.50 -7.36 -10.34
C ASN A 75 20.62 -8.03 -11.11
N LYS A 76 21.17 -9.13 -10.59
CA LYS A 76 22.26 -9.86 -11.24
C LYS A 76 21.88 -10.36 -12.65
N LEU A 77 20.59 -10.61 -12.89
CA LEU A 77 20.09 -11.19 -14.14
C LEU A 77 20.08 -10.19 -15.29
N ASN A 78 19.76 -8.93 -15.01
CA ASN A 78 19.60 -7.90 -16.04
C ASN A 78 20.89 -7.10 -16.29
N THR A 79 21.73 -6.96 -15.26
CA THR A 79 22.99 -6.20 -15.34
C THR A 79 24.14 -7.07 -14.87
N VAL A 80 24.84 -7.70 -15.81
CA VAL A 80 25.96 -8.62 -15.55
C VAL A 80 27.30 -7.86 -15.47
N GLU A 81 27.39 -6.72 -16.15
CA GLU A 81 28.58 -5.88 -16.20
C GLU A 81 28.80 -5.09 -14.90
N LYS A 82 30.07 -4.87 -14.55
CA LYS A 82 30.46 -4.06 -13.38
C LYS A 82 30.12 -2.60 -13.68
N LEU A 83 29.23 -1.99 -12.91
CA LEU A 83 28.91 -0.58 -13.14
C LEU A 83 30.03 0.34 -12.64
N VAL A 84 30.37 1.33 -13.45
CA VAL A 84 31.20 2.47 -13.07
C VAL A 84 30.31 3.71 -13.19
N LEU A 85 30.06 4.37 -12.06
CA LEU A 85 29.14 5.51 -12.00
C LEU A 85 29.89 6.74 -11.50
N SER A 86 29.77 7.86 -12.22
CA SER A 86 30.25 9.16 -11.77
C SER A 86 29.29 9.72 -10.72
N LYS A 87 29.60 9.49 -9.44
CA LYS A 87 28.81 9.98 -8.30
C LYS A 87 29.64 10.95 -7.46
N TYR A 88 28.93 11.80 -6.73
CA TYR A 88 29.56 12.72 -5.78
C TYR A 88 30.17 11.93 -4.63
N CYS A 89 31.39 12.26 -4.21
CA CYS A 89 31.99 11.70 -3.02
C CYS A 89 31.95 12.74 -1.89
N PRO A 90 31.24 12.51 -0.77
CA PRO A 90 31.15 13.48 0.33
C PRO A 90 32.50 13.73 1.01
N THR A 91 33.43 12.77 0.97
CA THR A 91 34.74 12.90 1.61
C THR A 91 35.76 13.61 0.73
N CYS A 92 35.69 13.43 -0.60
CA CYS A 92 36.55 14.15 -1.55
C CYS A 92 35.95 15.49 -2.00
N LYS A 93 34.66 15.73 -1.74
CA LYS A 93 33.88 16.90 -2.19
C LYS A 93 33.90 17.11 -3.71
N LYS A 94 34.03 16.03 -4.48
CA LYS A 94 34.13 16.04 -5.95
C LYS A 94 33.34 14.87 -6.53
N HIS A 95 32.92 14.99 -7.79
CA HIS A 95 32.38 13.86 -8.55
C HIS A 95 33.53 12.98 -9.05
N THR A 96 33.46 11.70 -8.72
CA THR A 96 34.50 10.74 -9.06
C THR A 96 33.86 9.46 -9.56
N GLU A 97 34.63 8.68 -10.30
CA GLU A 97 34.24 7.33 -10.69
C GLU A 97 34.13 6.44 -9.43
N HIS A 98 32.93 5.92 -9.21
CA HIS A 98 32.65 4.93 -8.18
C HIS A 98 32.55 3.55 -8.84
N LYS A 99 33.30 2.59 -8.30
CA LYS A 99 33.32 1.21 -8.75
C LYS A 99 32.47 0.36 -7.83
N GLU A 100 31.73 -0.59 -8.39
CA GLU A 100 30.97 -1.55 -7.59
C GLU A 100 31.88 -2.47 -6.77
N SER A 101 31.46 -2.75 -5.54
CA SER A 101 32.17 -3.65 -4.65
C SER A 101 31.19 -4.40 -3.74
N LYS A 102 31.38 -5.72 -3.67
CA LYS A 102 30.48 -6.64 -2.94
C LYS A 102 30.75 -6.65 -1.43
N LYS A 103 31.92 -6.19 -0.98
CA LYS A 103 32.31 -6.16 0.43
C LYS A 103 32.04 -4.78 0.98
N LEU A 104 31.03 -4.63 1.84
CA LEU A 104 30.94 -3.49 2.75
C LEU A 104 31.89 -3.80 3.92
N LYS A 105 33.06 -3.19 3.94
CA LYS A 105 33.97 -3.21 5.09
C LYS A 105 34.32 -1.78 5.44
#